data_AF-F8P3P3-F1
#
_entry.id   AF-F8P3P3-F1
#
_cell.length_a   1.000
_cell.length_b   1.000
_cell.length_c   1.000
_cell.angle_alpha   90.00
_cell.angle_beta   90.00
_cell.angle_gamma   90.00
#
_symmetry.space_group_name_H-M   'P 1'
#
loop_
_entity.id
_entity.type
_entity.pdbx_description
1 polymer ?
#
loop_
_entity_poly.entity_id
_entity_poly.type
_entity_poly.pdbx_seq_one_letter_code
_entity_poly.pdbx_strand_id
1 'polypeptide(L)'
;MNSLGLNLPIFFNLLSWGNHECTLDAKIYYERTALMVSDELPNIIRRWHKPPRPKDTHHVRASGSRTVLQDFVFDCVSNVLDEELRGIEDLARCPPEDVSKEGLTSILIEDLVLCSKVQGLEGLHISGSFYDT
;
A
#
# COMPACT_ATOMS: atom_id res chain seq x y z
N MET A 1 29.01 -15.68 -12.01
CA MET A 1 27.55 -15.82 -12.22
C MET A 1 27.27 -16.53 -13.54
N ASN A 2 27.60 -15.94 -14.69
CA ASN A 2 27.36 -16.57 -15.99
C ASN A 2 28.04 -17.94 -16.17
N SER A 3 29.27 -18.12 -15.65
CA SER A 3 29.99 -19.40 -15.68
C SER A 3 29.33 -20.53 -14.87
N LEU A 4 28.43 -20.18 -13.94
CA LEU A 4 27.65 -21.12 -13.12
C LEU A 4 26.20 -21.24 -13.64
N GLY A 5 25.89 -20.68 -14.81
CA GLY A 5 24.51 -20.64 -15.33
C GLY A 5 23.58 -19.72 -14.54
N LEU A 6 24.11 -18.84 -13.69
CA LEU A 6 23.33 -17.92 -12.86
C LEU A 6 23.25 -16.53 -13.49
N ASN A 7 22.06 -15.95 -13.48
CA ASN A 7 21.85 -14.51 -13.65
C ASN A 7 21.37 -13.89 -12.32
N LEU A 8 21.29 -12.56 -12.29
CA LEU A 8 20.96 -11.84 -11.06
C LEU A 8 19.57 -12.20 -10.49
N PRO A 9 18.48 -12.25 -11.29
CA PRO A 9 17.19 -12.74 -10.81
C PRO A 9 17.23 -14.15 -10.21
N ILE A 10 17.88 -15.10 -10.89
CA ILE A 10 17.97 -16.49 -10.42
C ILE A 10 18.75 -16.55 -9.10
N PHE A 11 19.87 -15.85 -9.01
CA PHE A 11 20.66 -15.81 -7.78
C PHE A 11 19.87 -15.22 -6.61
N PHE A 12 19.19 -14.09 -6.79
CA PHE A 12 18.35 -13.49 -5.74
C PHE A 12 17.23 -14.43 -5.31
N ASN A 13 16.59 -15.12 -6.25
CA ASN A 13 15.56 -16.10 -5.93
C ASN A 13 16.12 -17.23 -5.07
N LEU A 14 17.26 -17.83 -5.46
CA LEU A 14 17.91 -18.92 -4.73
C LEU A 14 18.40 -18.50 -3.34
N LEU A 15 18.99 -17.29 -3.21
CA LEU A 15 19.46 -16.76 -1.92
C LEU A 15 18.30 -16.49 -0.95
N SER A 16 17.13 -16.11 -1.46
CA SER A 16 15.97 -15.78 -0.63
C SER A 16 15.29 -17.06 -0.11
N TRP A 17 14.45 -17.71 -0.92
CA TRP A 17 13.80 -18.97 -0.50
C TRP A 17 13.81 -20.05 -1.59
N GLY A 18 14.24 -19.70 -2.81
CA GLY A 18 14.69 -20.62 -3.84
C GLY A 18 13.86 -21.89 -3.96
N ASN A 19 14.57 -23.01 -3.84
CA ASN A 19 14.01 -24.35 -3.82
C ASN A 19 14.31 -25.06 -2.48
N HIS A 20 13.84 -26.29 -2.35
CA HIS A 20 14.03 -27.08 -1.13
C HIS A 20 15.52 -27.22 -0.74
N GLU A 21 16.40 -27.45 -1.71
CA GLU A 21 17.84 -27.59 -1.47
C GLU A 21 18.45 -26.30 -0.89
N CYS A 22 18.06 -25.12 -1.39
CA CYS A 22 18.49 -23.83 -0.84
C CYS A 22 18.03 -23.59 0.60
N THR A 23 16.92 -24.19 1.01
CA THR A 23 16.42 -24.05 2.39
C THR A 23 17.11 -24.99 3.37
N LEU A 24 17.63 -26.13 2.89
CA LEU A 24 18.39 -27.09 3.69
C LEU A 24 19.88 -26.79 3.74
N ASP A 25 20.42 -26.06 2.75
CA ASP A 25 21.83 -25.68 2.73
C ASP A 25 22.13 -24.66 3.83
N ALA A 26 22.96 -25.08 4.79
CA ALA A 26 23.32 -24.26 5.94
C ALA A 26 24.05 -22.96 5.54
N LYS A 27 24.87 -22.96 4.49
CA LYS A 27 25.58 -21.76 4.05
C LYS A 27 24.60 -20.73 3.49
N ILE A 28 23.68 -21.16 2.62
CA ILE A 28 22.64 -20.28 2.08
C ILE A 28 21.77 -19.74 3.21
N TYR A 29 21.42 -20.57 4.19
CA TYR A 29 20.70 -20.14 5.38
C TYR A 29 21.43 -19.02 6.15
N TYR A 30 22.73 -19.18 6.41
CA TYR A 30 23.51 -18.18 7.13
C TYR A 30 23.67 -16.87 6.35
N GLU A 31 23.97 -16.94 5.05
CA GLU A 31 24.08 -15.75 4.19
C GLU A 31 22.76 -14.98 4.09
N ARG A 32 21.63 -15.70 3.93
CA ARG A 32 20.30 -15.09 3.98
C ARG A 32 20.04 -14.43 5.32
N THR A 33 20.32 -15.13 6.42
CA THR A 33 20.11 -14.58 7.76
C THR A 33 20.92 -13.31 7.96
N ALA A 34 22.20 -13.33 7.56
CA ALA A 34 23.08 -12.17 7.61
C ALA A 34 22.51 -10.99 6.82
N LEU A 35 21.96 -11.21 5.62
CA LEU A 35 21.29 -10.17 4.83
C LEU A 35 20.00 -9.65 5.50
N MET A 36 19.18 -10.53 6.07
CA MET A 36 17.88 -10.13 6.64
C MET A 36 18.01 -9.29 7.92
N VAL A 37 19.09 -9.44 8.67
CA VAL A 37 19.38 -8.64 9.88
C VAL A 37 20.29 -7.44 9.62
N SER A 38 20.65 -7.22 8.35
CA SER A 38 21.66 -6.25 7.94
C SER A 38 21.06 -4.85 7.72
N ASP A 39 21.87 -3.81 7.93
CA ASP A 39 21.50 -2.43 7.59
C ASP A 39 21.47 -2.19 6.06
N GLU A 40 22.14 -3.05 5.29
CA GLU A 40 22.20 -2.99 3.84
C GLU A 40 20.85 -3.29 3.19
N LEU A 41 20.09 -4.28 3.68
CA LEU A 41 18.84 -4.70 3.04
C LEU A 41 17.82 -3.55 2.96
N PRO A 42 17.50 -2.81 4.05
CA PRO A 42 16.63 -1.65 3.96
C PRO A 42 17.15 -0.59 2.97
N ASN A 43 18.46 -0.37 2.93
CA ASN A 43 19.08 0.60 2.03
C ASN A 43 19.06 0.15 0.56
N ILE A 44 19.13 -1.15 0.28
CA ILE A 44 18.93 -1.73 -1.05
C ILE A 44 17.49 -1.49 -1.49
N ILE A 45 16.50 -1.83 -0.67
CA ILE A 45 15.07 -1.65 -0.99
C ILE A 45 14.75 -0.17 -1.26
N ARG A 46 15.26 0.75 -0.42
CA ARG A 46 15.09 2.21 -0.65
C ARG A 46 15.67 2.66 -1.98
N ARG A 47 16.83 2.14 -2.39
CA ARG A 47 17.46 2.46 -3.67
C ARG A 47 16.73 1.83 -4.85
N TRP A 48 16.12 0.66 -4.70
CA TRP A 48 15.23 0.09 -5.71
C TRP A 48 13.97 0.93 -5.91
N HIS A 49 13.37 1.43 -4.82
CA HIS A 49 12.22 2.34 -4.88
C HIS A 49 12.59 3.72 -5.46
N LYS A 50 13.76 4.25 -5.10
CA LYS A 50 14.23 5.57 -5.54
C LYS A 50 15.72 5.51 -5.89
N PRO A 51 16.05 5.18 -7.15
CA PRO A 51 17.44 5.10 -7.59
C PRO A 51 18.20 6.42 -7.40
N PRO A 52 19.50 6.36 -7.03
CA PRO A 52 20.34 7.55 -6.93
C PRO A 52 20.40 8.27 -8.28
N ARG A 53 20.36 9.61 -8.26
CA ARG A 53 20.50 10.43 -9.46
C ARG A 53 21.98 10.82 -9.60
N PRO A 54 22.62 10.60 -10.76
CA PRO A 54 23.99 11.09 -10.96
C PRO A 54 23.98 12.63 -11.01
N LYS A 55 25.01 13.26 -10.44
CA LYS A 55 25.04 14.70 -10.15
C LYS A 55 25.00 15.58 -11.41
N ASP A 56 25.49 15.07 -12.53
CA ASP A 56 25.71 15.84 -13.76
C ASP A 56 24.78 15.44 -14.92
N THR A 57 23.62 14.85 -14.62
CA THR A 57 22.66 14.44 -15.67
C THR A 57 21.28 15.08 -15.48
N HIS A 58 20.81 15.65 -16.58
CA HIS A 58 19.44 16.15 -16.74
C HIS A 58 18.47 15.04 -17.16
N HIS A 59 18.95 13.80 -17.35
CA HIS A 59 18.09 12.69 -17.73
C HIS A 59 17.08 12.38 -16.62
N VAL A 60 15.90 11.93 -17.06
CA VAL A 60 14.84 11.46 -16.17
C VAL A 60 15.41 10.34 -15.30
N ARG A 61 15.19 10.44 -13.98
CA ARG A 61 15.60 9.39 -13.03
C ARG A 61 14.92 8.08 -13.45
N ALA A 62 15.69 6.99 -13.45
CA ALA A 62 15.12 5.66 -13.65
C ALA A 62 13.98 5.41 -12.63
N SER A 63 12.87 4.86 -13.10
CA SER A 63 11.74 4.49 -12.24
C SER A 63 12.14 3.43 -11.22
N GLY A 64 13.15 2.61 -11.51
CA GLY A 64 13.54 1.48 -10.68
C GLY A 64 12.37 0.51 -10.49
N SER A 65 12.24 -0.02 -9.29
CA SER A 65 11.12 -0.89 -8.88
C SER A 65 10.04 -0.10 -8.15
N ARG A 66 9.92 1.21 -8.40
CA ARG A 66 9.01 2.09 -7.64
C ARG A 66 7.57 1.59 -7.62
N THR A 67 7.00 1.31 -8.79
CA THR A 67 5.61 0.87 -8.91
C THR A 67 5.39 -0.46 -8.18
N VAL A 68 6.20 -1.46 -8.51
CA VAL A 68 6.13 -2.80 -7.88
C VAL A 68 6.23 -2.73 -6.35
N LEU A 69 7.17 -1.93 -5.82
CA LEU A 69 7.33 -1.78 -4.38
C LEU A 69 6.19 -0.99 -3.74
N GLN A 70 5.64 0.01 -4.43
CA GLN A 70 4.49 0.74 -3.93
C GLN A 70 3.26 -0.15 -3.87
N ASP A 71 2.96 -0.89 -4.94
CA ASP A 71 1.82 -1.82 -5.00
C ASP A 71 1.92 -2.86 -3.87
N PHE A 72 3.09 -3.50 -3.70
CA PHE A 72 3.34 -4.44 -2.61
C PHE A 72 3.13 -3.81 -1.22
N VAL A 73 3.62 -2.58 -1.00
CA VAL A 73 3.44 -1.88 0.28
C VAL A 73 1.96 -1.55 0.51
N PHE A 74 1.24 -1.13 -0.52
CA PHE A 74 -0.20 -0.87 -0.43
C PHE A 74 -0.97 -2.14 -0.05
N ASP A 75 -0.64 -3.30 -0.64
CA ASP A 75 -1.26 -4.57 -0.28
C ASP A 75 -0.99 -4.92 1.19
N CYS A 76 0.26 -4.76 1.66
CA CYS A 76 0.62 -5.02 3.05
C CYS A 76 -0.16 -4.12 4.02
N VAL A 77 -0.21 -2.81 3.75
CA VAL A 77 -0.91 -1.84 4.60
C VAL A 77 -2.42 -2.10 4.59
N SER A 78 -2.98 -2.45 3.43
CA SER A 78 -4.41 -2.77 3.30
C SER A 78 -4.79 -3.98 4.15
N ASN A 79 -3.97 -5.04 4.13
CA ASN A 79 -4.21 -6.22 4.97
C ASN A 79 -4.16 -5.90 6.46
N VAL A 80 -3.18 -5.09 6.90
CA VAL A 80 -3.10 -4.65 8.30
C VAL A 80 -4.33 -3.82 8.68
N LEU A 81 -4.74 -2.88 7.82
CA LEU A 81 -5.94 -2.07 8.06
C LEU A 81 -7.20 -2.93 8.15
N ASP A 82 -7.36 -3.93 7.30
CA ASP A 82 -8.49 -4.85 7.35
C ASP A 82 -8.53 -5.67 8.65
N GLU A 83 -7.37 -6.13 9.12
CA GLU A 83 -7.24 -6.82 10.41
C GLU A 83 -7.61 -5.91 11.59
N GLU A 84 -7.11 -4.68 11.60
CA GLU A 84 -7.42 -3.69 12.65
C GLU A 84 -8.90 -3.28 12.63
N LEU A 85 -9.49 -3.09 11.44
CA LEU A 85 -10.91 -2.77 11.30
C LEU A 85 -11.81 -3.90 11.80
N ARG A 86 -11.44 -5.16 11.56
CA ARG A 86 -12.13 -6.30 12.17
C ARG A 86 -12.00 -6.31 13.69
N GLY A 87 -10.84 -5.90 14.22
CA GLY A 87 -10.62 -5.80 15.67
C GLY A 87 -11.56 -4.83 16.38
N ILE A 88 -12.07 -3.80 15.68
CA ILE A 88 -12.99 -2.80 16.24
C ILE A 88 -14.45 -3.03 15.85
N GLU A 89 -14.77 -4.13 15.16
CA GLU A 89 -16.11 -4.40 14.63
C GLU A 89 -17.20 -4.30 15.71
N ASP A 90 -16.96 -4.91 16.87
CA ASP A 90 -17.91 -4.90 17.99
C ASP A 90 -18.11 -3.50 18.59
N LEU A 91 -17.08 -2.65 18.55
CA LEU A 91 -17.15 -1.27 19.03
C LEU A 91 -17.83 -0.34 18.02
N ALA A 92 -17.68 -0.65 16.73
CA ALA A 92 -18.30 0.10 15.64
C ALA A 92 -19.76 -0.31 15.41
N ARG A 93 -20.25 -1.35 16.09
CA ARG A 93 -21.61 -1.85 15.94
C ARG A 93 -22.58 -0.91 16.66
N CYS A 94 -23.44 -0.26 15.89
CA CYS A 94 -24.52 0.55 16.45
C CYS A 94 -25.62 -0.37 16.98
N PRO A 95 -26.07 -0.20 18.25
CA PRO A 95 -27.22 -0.93 18.77
C PRO A 95 -28.45 -0.72 17.87
N PRO A 96 -29.25 -1.76 17.62
CA PRO A 96 -30.44 -1.65 16.77
C PRO A 96 -31.46 -0.66 17.34
N GLU A 97 -31.45 -0.41 18.65
CA GLU A 97 -32.30 0.59 19.32
C GLU A 97 -31.90 2.04 18.99
N ASP A 98 -30.63 2.26 18.67
CA ASP A 98 -30.08 3.59 18.33
C ASP A 98 -30.30 3.94 16.84
N VAL A 99 -30.78 2.99 16.03
CA VAL A 99 -31.05 3.16 14.60
C VAL A 99 -32.54 3.01 14.32
N SER A 100 -33.25 4.12 14.21
CA SER A 100 -34.65 4.13 13.77
C SER A 100 -34.79 4.51 12.29
N LYS A 101 -35.72 3.86 11.59
CA LYS A 101 -36.06 4.21 10.21
C LYS A 101 -36.50 5.66 10.13
N GLU A 102 -37.33 6.08 11.06
CA GLU A 102 -37.84 7.43 11.17
C GLU A 102 -36.69 8.42 11.38
N GLY A 103 -35.73 8.16 12.28
CA GLY A 103 -34.56 9.02 12.47
C GLY A 103 -33.62 9.12 11.27
N LEU A 104 -33.45 8.03 10.51
CA LEU A 104 -32.65 8.01 9.27
C LEU A 104 -33.36 8.72 8.09
N THR A 105 -34.69 8.78 8.10
CA THR A 105 -35.50 9.30 6.99
C THR A 105 -36.19 10.63 7.32
N SER A 106 -36.15 11.08 8.57
CA SER A 106 -36.73 12.35 9.01
C SER A 106 -35.89 13.56 8.61
N ILE A 107 -34.71 13.34 8.03
CA ILE A 107 -33.87 14.42 7.53
C ILE A 107 -34.50 14.95 6.25
N LEU A 108 -34.97 16.20 6.29
CA LEU A 108 -35.49 16.88 5.11
C LEU A 108 -34.32 17.32 4.22
N ILE A 109 -34.53 17.32 2.90
CA ILE A 109 -33.50 17.75 1.95
C ILE A 109 -33.11 19.22 2.22
N GLU A 110 -34.05 20.05 2.66
CA GLU A 110 -33.79 21.42 3.07
C GLU A 110 -32.80 21.51 4.26
N ASP A 111 -32.86 20.57 5.20
CA ASP A 111 -31.97 20.53 6.38
C ASP A 111 -30.55 20.08 6.01
N LEU A 112 -30.41 19.20 5.01
CA LEU A 112 -29.11 18.82 4.44
C LEU A 112 -28.45 19.97 3.69
N VAL A 113 -29.24 20.78 2.96
CA VAL A 113 -28.77 22.01 2.30
C VAL A 113 -28.36 23.06 3.33
N LEU A 114 -29.01 23.10 4.50
CA LEU A 114 -28.63 23.99 5.59
C LEU A 114 -27.32 23.53 6.27
N CYS A 115 -27.19 22.24 6.59
CA CYS A 115 -25.98 21.68 7.20
C CYS A 115 -24.73 21.81 6.30
N SER A 116 -24.88 21.62 4.99
CA SER A 116 -23.79 21.81 4.02
C SER A 116 -23.37 23.27 3.82
N LYS A 117 -24.24 24.24 4.15
CA LYS A 117 -23.91 25.67 4.20
C LYS A 117 -23.23 26.08 5.51
N VAL A 118 -23.54 25.38 6.61
CA VAL A 118 -22.97 25.65 7.95
C VAL A 118 -21.58 25.02 8.10
N GLN A 119 -21.32 23.86 7.47
CA GLN A 119 -19.97 23.31 7.34
C GLN A 119 -19.40 23.73 5.99
N GLY A 120 -18.69 24.86 5.95
CA GLY A 120 -18.14 25.44 4.73
C GLY A 120 -17.40 24.43 3.83
N LEU A 121 -18.11 23.89 2.84
CA LEU A 121 -17.56 23.30 1.64
C LEU A 121 -17.52 24.37 0.55
N GLU A 122 -16.77 25.44 0.82
CA GLU A 122 -16.27 26.33 -0.23
C GLU A 122 -15.23 25.55 -1.04
N GLY A 123 -15.66 24.72 -2.00
CA GLY A 123 -14.68 24.07 -2.88
C GLY A 123 -15.08 22.90 -3.76
N LEU A 124 -16.34 22.42 -3.78
CA LEU A 124 -16.74 21.38 -4.75
C LEU A 124 -17.77 21.91 -5.73
N HIS A 125 -17.24 22.49 -6.80
CA HIS A 125 -17.98 22.75 -8.03
C HIS A 125 -18.31 21.41 -8.69
N ILE A 126 -19.46 20.83 -8.35
CA ILE A 126 -20.03 19.72 -9.12
C ILE A 126 -20.95 20.34 -10.15
N SER A 127 -20.43 20.52 -11.37
CA SER A 127 -21.25 20.80 -12.54
C SER A 127 -21.97 19.50 -12.93
N GLY A 128 -23.27 19.44 -12.66
CA GLY A 128 -24.15 18.40 -13.18
C GLY A 128 -25.31 19.06 -13.93
N SER A 129 -25.21 19.16 -15.26
CA SER A 129 -26.34 19.51 -16.10
C SER A 129 -27.32 18.35 -16.12
N PHE A 130 -28.53 18.56 -15.61
CA PHE A 130 -29.66 17.71 -15.95
C PHE A 130 -30.47 18.47 -16.99
N TYR A 131 -30.46 17.99 -18.22
CA TYR A 131 -31.40 18.45 -19.25
C TYR A 131 -32.75 17.77 -19.01
N ASP A 132 -33.81 18.58 -19.05
CA ASP A 132 -35.18 18.14 -19.23
C ASP A 132 -35.30 17.30 -20.50
N THR A 133 -35.78 16.05 -20.41
CA THR A 133 -37.09 15.53 -20.89
C THR A 133 -37.10 14.01 -20.76
#